data_AF-A0A9Q0M9D6-F1
#
_entry.id   AF-A0A9Q0M9D6-F1
#
_cell.length_a   1.000
_cell.length_b   1.000
_cell.length_c   1.000
_cell.angle_alpha   90.00
_cell.angle_beta   90.00
_cell.angle_gamma   90.00
#
_symmetry.space_group_name_H-M   'P 1'
#
loop_
_entity.id
_entity.type
_entity.pdbx_description
1 polymer ?
#
loop_
_entity_poly.entity_id
_entity_poly.type
_entity_poly.pdbx_seq_one_letter_code
_entity_poly.pdbx_strand_id
1 'polypeptide(L)'
;MYDIMIKCDHVWFEPTDPNLAAKFLDIKKPHLESLKFLSPNLFELKRICAKLTGTSAELNDIQHMDRNEIIDSAIYHGKLLMEKIDSIYGVLVTIGQHGIVYISYDSNLDSFIDFGPNSSLFERKSSEIKTVHIDSPKIDNIVNLSGAGDCLVGAIIYGLIQEKTIRQSFEMGLNAARMSIQSIDTVPTNIVQILEQPKLL
;
A
#
# COMPACT_ATOMS: atom_id res chain seq x y z
N MET A 1 10.02 31.70 21.79
CA MET A 1 10.39 30.28 21.82
C MET A 1 9.99 29.76 20.45
N TYR A 2 10.95 29.60 19.53
CA TYR A 2 10.66 29.07 18.21
C TYR A 2 10.46 27.57 18.40
N ASP A 3 9.20 27.13 18.40
CA ASP A 3 8.91 25.72 18.14
C ASP A 3 9.40 25.44 16.72
N ILE A 4 10.61 24.88 16.62
CA ILE A 4 11.02 24.13 15.45
C ILE A 4 10.11 22.91 15.45
N MET A 5 8.89 23.11 14.92
CA MET A 5 7.99 22.03 14.62
C MET A 5 8.67 21.26 13.50
N ILE A 6 9.45 20.24 13.87
CA ILE A 6 9.95 19.24 12.93
C ILE A 6 8.69 18.70 12.26
N LYS A 7 8.42 19.13 11.02
CA LYS A 7 7.36 18.57 10.19
C LYS A 7 7.69 17.07 10.11
N CYS A 8 6.89 16.25 10.77
CA CYS A 8 7.16 14.84 10.97
C CYS A 8 7.44 14.15 9.62
N ASP A 9 8.39 13.23 9.61
CA ASP A 9 8.72 12.42 8.45
C ASP A 9 7.46 11.69 7.91
N HIS A 10 7.35 11.56 6.60
CA HIS A 10 6.28 10.78 5.98
C HIS A 10 6.52 9.28 6.25
N VAL A 11 5.61 8.64 6.99
CA VAL A 11 5.73 7.23 7.32
C VAL A 11 4.88 6.37 6.39
N TRP A 12 5.51 5.32 5.86
CA TRP A 12 4.85 4.19 5.20
C TRP A 12 4.87 2.99 6.16
N PHE A 13 3.71 2.40 6.44
CA PHE A 13 3.58 1.24 7.32
C PHE A 13 3.21 -0.01 6.50
N GLU A 14 4.15 -0.97 6.42
CA GLU A 14 3.89 -2.30 5.88
C GLU A 14 3.55 -3.26 7.01
N PRO A 15 2.31 -3.78 7.08
CA PRO A 15 1.94 -4.79 8.05
C PRO A 15 2.60 -6.13 7.66
N THR A 16 3.65 -6.56 8.37
CA THR A 16 4.35 -7.82 8.07
C THR A 16 3.71 -9.05 8.74
N ASP A 17 2.87 -8.84 9.76
CA ASP A 17 2.20 -9.90 10.51
C ASP A 17 0.75 -9.50 10.79
N PRO A 18 -0.25 -10.32 10.40
CA PRO A 18 -1.65 -10.06 10.69
C PRO A 18 -1.99 -9.86 12.17
N ASN A 19 -1.22 -10.41 13.10
CA ASN A 19 -1.41 -10.20 14.55
C ASN A 19 -0.90 -8.84 15.01
N LEU A 20 0.01 -8.24 14.23
CA LEU A 20 0.62 -6.95 14.50
C LEU A 20 0.06 -5.84 13.60
N ALA A 21 -0.74 -6.19 12.60
CA ALA A 21 -1.20 -5.27 11.56
C ALA A 21 -1.93 -4.04 12.10
N ALA A 22 -2.60 -4.18 13.24
CA ALA A 22 -3.36 -3.11 13.87
C ALA A 22 -2.64 -2.47 15.07
N LYS A 23 -1.34 -2.76 15.28
CA LYS A 23 -0.56 -2.17 16.39
C LYS A 23 -0.37 -0.66 16.26
N PHE A 24 -0.33 -0.14 15.04
CA PHE A 24 -0.16 1.30 14.83
C PHE A 24 -1.32 2.11 15.43
N LEU A 25 -2.49 1.49 15.64
CA LEU A 25 -3.64 2.09 16.33
C LEU A 25 -3.39 2.37 17.82
N ASP A 26 -2.41 1.70 18.44
CA ASP A 26 -2.07 1.88 19.86
C ASP A 26 -1.06 3.03 20.07
N ILE A 27 -0.59 3.65 18.98
CA ILE A 27 0.39 4.72 19.00
C ILE A 27 -0.31 6.04 19.38
N LYS A 28 0.40 6.93 20.12
CA LYS A 28 -0.11 8.26 20.47
C LYS A 28 -0.38 9.10 19.23
N LYS A 29 -1.47 9.90 19.28
CA LYS A 29 -1.96 10.73 18.18
C LYS A 29 -0.88 11.51 17.40
N PRO A 30 0.10 12.21 18.02
CA PRO A 30 1.10 12.96 17.25
C PRO A 30 1.97 12.11 16.32
N HIS A 31 2.22 10.84 16.69
CA HIS A 31 2.97 9.90 15.85
C HIS A 31 2.06 9.16 14.85
N LEU A 32 0.75 9.05 15.13
CA LEU A 32 -0.20 8.54 14.16
C LEU A 32 -0.42 9.55 13.00
N GLU A 33 -0.24 10.85 13.27
CA GLU A 33 -0.35 11.91 12.26
C GLU A 33 0.76 11.86 11.20
N SER A 34 1.91 11.24 11.49
CA SER A 34 3.00 11.03 10.52
C SER A 34 2.75 9.84 9.59
N LEU A 35 1.82 8.95 9.92
CA LEU A 35 1.44 7.81 9.08
C LEU A 35 0.65 8.29 7.85
N LYS A 36 1.26 8.19 6.66
CA LYS A 36 0.66 8.62 5.39
C LYS A 36 0.24 7.47 4.50
N PHE A 37 1.00 6.38 4.50
CA PHE A 37 0.75 5.24 3.63
C PHE A 37 0.69 3.96 4.44
N LEU A 38 -0.21 3.06 4.04
CA LEU A 38 -0.27 1.68 4.52
C LEU A 38 -0.35 0.74 3.33
N SER A 39 0.24 -0.45 3.44
CA SER A 39 0.16 -1.46 2.37
C SER A 39 -0.28 -2.88 2.83
N PRO A 40 -1.38 -2.99 3.59
CA PRO A 40 -1.85 -4.29 4.08
C PRO A 40 -2.21 -5.23 2.92
N ASN A 41 -2.11 -6.54 3.13
CA ASN A 41 -2.95 -7.46 2.37
C ASN A 41 -4.42 -7.40 2.85
N LEU A 42 -5.35 -7.99 2.08
CA LEU A 42 -6.77 -7.97 2.44
C LEU A 42 -7.05 -8.55 3.84
N PHE A 43 -6.33 -9.59 4.27
CA PHE A 43 -6.52 -10.21 5.57
C PHE A 43 -6.11 -9.27 6.72
N GLU A 44 -4.96 -8.62 6.60
CA GLU A 44 -4.49 -7.59 7.54
C GLU A 44 -5.43 -6.40 7.59
N LEU A 45 -5.91 -5.94 6.44
CA LEU A 45 -6.84 -4.82 6.35
C LEU A 45 -8.14 -5.12 7.10
N LYS A 46 -8.73 -6.31 6.92
CA LYS A 46 -9.93 -6.73 7.66
C LYS A 46 -9.68 -6.74 9.17
N ARG A 47 -8.50 -7.17 9.61
CA ARG A 47 -8.11 -7.15 11.05
C ARG A 47 -7.94 -5.72 11.59
N ILE A 48 -7.32 -4.85 10.81
CA ILE A 48 -7.19 -3.42 11.15
C ILE A 48 -8.57 -2.81 11.34
N CYS A 49 -9.47 -3.01 10.38
CA CYS A 49 -10.83 -2.51 10.45
C CYS A 49 -11.61 -3.07 11.63
N ALA A 50 -11.51 -4.38 11.90
CA ALA A 50 -12.16 -5.01 13.04
C ALA A 50 -11.71 -4.39 14.38
N LYS A 51 -10.41 -4.14 14.55
CA LYS A 51 -9.89 -3.44 15.74
C LYS A 51 -10.38 -1.98 15.80
N LEU A 52 -10.45 -1.29 14.66
CA LEU A 52 -10.97 0.08 14.58
C LEU A 52 -12.45 0.20 14.93
N THR A 53 -13.27 -0.78 14.57
CA THR A 53 -14.72 -0.79 14.80
C THR A 53 -15.12 -1.50 16.09
N GLY A 54 -14.19 -2.17 16.77
CA GLY A 54 -14.48 -2.99 17.94
C GLY A 54 -15.30 -4.24 17.60
N THR A 55 -15.22 -4.73 16.36
CA THR A 55 -15.92 -5.94 15.89
C THR A 55 -14.95 -7.12 15.78
N SER A 56 -15.48 -8.34 15.67
CA SER A 56 -14.67 -9.50 15.29
C SER A 56 -14.40 -9.46 13.79
N ALA A 57 -13.17 -9.80 13.38
CA ALA A 57 -12.85 -9.96 11.97
C ALA A 57 -13.41 -11.30 11.45
N GLU A 58 -14.34 -11.26 10.51
CA GLU A 58 -14.76 -12.46 9.77
C GLU A 58 -13.69 -12.79 8.72
N LEU A 59 -12.74 -13.65 9.09
CA LEU A 59 -11.56 -13.93 8.28
C LEU A 59 -11.67 -15.20 7.43
N ASN A 60 -12.63 -16.08 7.74
CA ASN A 60 -12.73 -17.42 7.16
C ASN A 60 -13.23 -17.42 5.70
N ASP A 61 -13.78 -16.30 5.22
CA ASP A 61 -14.46 -16.27 3.92
C ASP A 61 -13.57 -15.82 2.75
N ILE A 62 -12.38 -15.26 3.01
CA ILE A 62 -11.54 -14.71 1.92
C ILE A 62 -11.19 -15.77 0.87
N GLN A 63 -10.97 -17.01 1.31
CA GLN A 63 -10.63 -18.14 0.44
C GLN A 63 -11.78 -18.58 -0.49
N HIS A 64 -13.01 -18.16 -0.19
CA HIS A 64 -14.22 -18.49 -0.98
C HIS A 64 -14.69 -17.33 -1.85
N MET A 65 -14.09 -16.14 -1.68
CA MET A 65 -14.44 -14.96 -2.45
C MET A 65 -13.94 -15.07 -3.89
N ASP A 66 -14.77 -14.66 -4.83
CA ASP A 66 -14.35 -14.44 -6.21
C ASP A 66 -13.52 -13.14 -6.35
N ARG A 67 -12.99 -12.91 -7.56
CA ARG A 67 -12.16 -11.72 -7.85
C ARG A 67 -12.86 -10.41 -7.50
N ASN A 68 -14.14 -10.27 -7.84
CA ASN A 68 -14.87 -9.02 -7.63
C ASN A 68 -15.17 -8.84 -6.15
N GLU A 69 -15.55 -9.91 -5.45
CA GLU A 69 -15.76 -9.87 -3.99
C GLU A 69 -14.47 -9.48 -3.24
N ILE A 70 -13.31 -9.97 -3.68
CA ILE A 70 -12.00 -9.58 -3.12
C ILE A 70 -11.74 -8.08 -3.33
N ILE A 71 -11.96 -7.57 -4.55
CA ILE A 71 -11.75 -6.16 -4.88
C ILE A 71 -12.71 -5.28 -4.08
N ASP A 72 -13.99 -5.62 -4.06
CA ASP A 72 -15.03 -4.88 -3.32
C ASP A 72 -14.73 -4.88 -1.82
N SER A 73 -14.26 -6.01 -1.27
CA SER A 73 -13.84 -6.10 0.12
C SER A 73 -12.64 -5.19 0.42
N ALA A 74 -11.63 -5.17 -0.46
CA ALA A 74 -10.47 -4.29 -0.31
C ALA A 74 -10.88 -2.80 -0.37
N ILE A 75 -11.76 -2.44 -1.31
CA ILE A 75 -12.30 -1.08 -1.44
C ILE A 75 -13.08 -0.68 -0.19
N TYR A 76 -14.00 -1.53 0.26
CA TYR A 76 -14.85 -1.23 1.42
C TYR A 76 -14.02 -0.99 2.68
N HIS A 77 -13.13 -1.92 3.02
CA HIS A 77 -12.31 -1.80 4.23
C HIS A 77 -11.25 -0.70 4.12
N GLY A 78 -10.69 -0.47 2.92
CA GLY A 78 -9.73 0.62 2.68
C GLY A 78 -10.36 1.99 2.87
N LYS A 79 -11.59 2.19 2.36
CA LYS A 79 -12.38 3.42 2.59
C LYS A 79 -12.68 3.61 4.07
N LEU A 80 -13.17 2.57 4.75
CA LEU A 80 -13.46 2.62 6.18
C LEU A 80 -12.23 3.04 7.01
N LEU A 81 -11.06 2.49 6.70
CA LEU A 81 -9.80 2.86 7.36
C LEU A 81 -9.47 4.36 7.16
N MET A 82 -9.55 4.86 5.92
CA MET A 82 -9.27 6.26 5.61
C MET A 82 -10.29 7.25 6.20
N GLU A 83 -11.54 6.83 6.33
CA GLU A 83 -12.59 7.63 7.00
C GLU A 83 -12.39 7.73 8.51
N LYS A 84 -11.79 6.71 9.12
CA LYS A 84 -11.55 6.65 10.57
C LYS A 84 -10.21 7.28 10.98
N ILE A 85 -9.25 7.37 10.06
CA ILE A 85 -7.91 7.87 10.34
C ILE A 85 -7.54 8.93 9.31
N ASP A 86 -7.85 10.18 9.62
CA ASP A 86 -7.68 11.33 8.73
C ASP A 86 -6.23 11.61 8.30
N SER A 87 -5.23 11.08 9.02
CA SER A 87 -3.82 11.28 8.68
C SER A 87 -3.35 10.47 7.47
N ILE A 88 -4.06 9.40 7.12
CA ILE A 88 -3.73 8.50 6.02
C ILE A 88 -4.03 9.18 4.69
N TYR A 89 -3.02 9.25 3.83
CA TYR A 89 -3.13 9.76 2.47
C TYR A 89 -3.53 8.66 1.48
N GLY A 90 -2.93 7.48 1.60
CA GLY A 90 -3.17 6.37 0.70
C GLY A 90 -3.06 5.01 1.37
N VAL A 91 -3.94 4.08 0.97
CA VAL A 91 -3.91 2.67 1.38
C VAL A 91 -3.72 1.83 0.12
N LEU A 92 -2.67 1.02 0.09
CA LEU A 92 -2.33 0.14 -1.01
C LEU A 92 -2.60 -1.31 -0.61
N VAL A 93 -3.78 -1.82 -0.93
CA VAL A 93 -4.18 -3.16 -0.50
C VAL A 93 -3.67 -4.19 -1.50
N THR A 94 -2.85 -5.13 -1.04
CA THR A 94 -2.44 -6.26 -1.87
C THR A 94 -3.51 -7.35 -1.85
N ILE A 95 -3.88 -7.86 -3.03
CA ILE A 95 -4.92 -8.89 -3.23
C ILE A 95 -4.38 -10.09 -4.01
N GLY A 96 -3.12 -10.45 -3.74
CA GLY A 96 -2.46 -11.63 -4.30
C GLY A 96 -2.39 -11.61 -5.83
N GLN A 97 -2.83 -12.70 -6.47
CA GLN A 97 -2.86 -12.82 -7.92
C GLN A 97 -3.75 -11.77 -8.62
N HIS A 98 -4.65 -11.11 -7.88
CA HIS A 98 -5.54 -10.08 -8.41
C HIS A 98 -4.89 -8.69 -8.39
N GLY A 99 -3.64 -8.55 -7.93
CA GLY A 99 -2.87 -7.32 -7.99
C GLY A 99 -3.05 -6.44 -6.76
N ILE A 100 -3.32 -5.16 -6.98
CA ILE A 100 -3.40 -4.15 -5.91
C ILE A 100 -4.62 -3.26 -6.07
N VAL A 101 -5.20 -2.83 -4.94
CA VAL A 101 -6.20 -1.78 -4.89
C VAL A 101 -5.59 -0.58 -4.17
N TYR A 102 -5.49 0.55 -4.85
CA TYR A 102 -5.07 1.81 -4.27
C TYR A 102 -6.29 2.66 -3.92
N ILE A 103 -6.40 3.03 -2.64
CA ILE A 103 -7.45 3.89 -2.09
C ILE A 103 -6.79 5.18 -1.63
N SER A 104 -7.25 6.34 -2.11
CA SER A 104 -6.71 7.65 -1.70
C SER A 104 -7.69 8.79 -2.00
N TYR A 105 -7.33 10.02 -1.61
CA TYR A 105 -8.08 11.21 -2.00
C TYR A 105 -7.72 11.74 -3.41
N ASP A 106 -6.72 11.15 -4.07
CA ASP A 106 -6.28 11.50 -5.42
C ASP A 106 -6.11 10.27 -6.31
N SER A 107 -6.98 10.14 -7.31
CA SER A 107 -6.96 9.04 -8.28
C SER A 107 -6.07 9.28 -9.48
N ASN A 108 -5.40 10.45 -9.57
CA ASN A 108 -4.52 10.72 -10.70
C ASN A 108 -3.20 9.96 -10.54
N LEU A 109 -3.16 8.73 -11.07
CA LEU A 109 -1.95 7.90 -11.03
C LEU A 109 -0.80 8.46 -11.86
N ASP A 110 -1.08 9.39 -12.77
CA ASP A 110 -0.05 10.03 -13.61
C ASP A 110 0.53 11.28 -12.92
N SER A 111 0.13 11.55 -11.68
CA SER A 111 0.73 12.55 -10.81
C SER A 111 1.97 12.03 -10.07
N PHE A 112 2.74 12.96 -9.51
CA PHE A 112 3.89 12.71 -8.66
C PHE A 112 3.51 12.96 -7.19
N ILE A 113 4.15 12.24 -6.27
CA ILE A 113 4.03 12.53 -4.84
C ILE A 113 5.23 13.37 -4.42
N ASP A 114 4.96 14.56 -3.89
CA ASP A 114 5.97 15.40 -3.26
C ASP A 114 6.14 14.94 -1.80
N PHE A 115 7.34 14.50 -1.42
CA PHE A 115 7.72 14.16 -0.04
C PHE A 115 8.52 15.27 0.66
N GLY A 116 8.66 16.43 0.00
CA GLY A 116 9.42 17.55 0.52
C GLY A 116 8.76 18.22 1.74
N PRO A 117 9.47 19.14 2.40
CA PRO A 117 8.97 19.86 3.57
C PRO A 117 7.72 20.72 3.27
N ASN A 118 7.45 21.01 1.99
CA ASN A 118 6.26 21.74 1.53
C ASN A 118 5.18 20.83 0.95
N SER A 119 5.32 19.52 1.15
CA SER A 119 4.37 18.52 0.66
C SER A 119 2.95 18.82 1.12
N SER A 120 2.03 18.73 0.17
CA SER A 120 0.59 18.78 0.44
C SER A 120 0.02 17.46 0.97
N LEU A 121 0.85 16.45 1.27
CA LEU A 121 0.40 15.20 1.92
C LEU A 121 -0.22 15.45 3.32
N PHE A 122 0.04 16.62 3.91
CA PHE A 122 -0.61 17.06 5.16
C PHE A 122 -1.89 17.88 4.93
N GLU A 123 -2.14 18.31 3.70
CA GLU A 123 -3.28 19.14 3.32
C GLU A 123 -4.31 18.27 2.62
N ARG A 124 -5.38 17.92 3.32
CA ARG A 124 -6.49 17.17 2.74
C ARG A 124 -7.15 18.02 1.65
N LYS A 125 -6.85 17.73 0.38
CA LYS A 125 -7.37 18.46 -0.79
C LYS A 125 -8.81 18.11 -1.17
N SER A 126 -9.28 16.94 -0.75
CA SER A 126 -10.61 16.41 -1.09
C SER A 126 -11.20 15.63 0.07
N SER A 127 -12.53 15.66 0.22
CA SER A 127 -13.27 14.77 1.11
C SER A 127 -13.66 13.45 0.43
N GLU A 128 -13.65 13.39 -0.91
CA GLU A 128 -14.03 12.21 -1.67
C GLU A 128 -12.88 11.22 -1.75
N ILE A 129 -13.12 9.99 -1.28
CA ILE A 129 -12.18 8.87 -1.39
C ILE A 129 -12.38 8.17 -2.73
N LYS A 130 -11.30 8.06 -3.48
CA LYS A 130 -11.23 7.43 -4.79
C LYS A 130 -10.45 6.12 -4.72
N THR A 131 -10.69 5.26 -5.71
CA THR A 131 -10.14 3.90 -5.76
C THR A 131 -9.68 3.55 -7.15
N VAL A 132 -8.55 2.86 -7.24
CA VAL A 132 -8.00 2.31 -8.46
C VAL A 132 -7.62 0.86 -8.21
N HIS A 133 -8.08 -0.04 -9.07
CA HIS A 133 -7.61 -1.43 -9.12
C HIS A 133 -6.60 -1.60 -10.26
N ILE A 134 -5.48 -2.28 -9.98
CA ILE A 134 -4.44 -2.59 -10.96
C ILE A 134 -4.18 -4.09 -10.90
N ASP A 135 -4.38 -4.77 -12.04
CA ASP A 135 -4.17 -6.21 -12.14
C ASP A 135 -2.69 -6.59 -11.96
N SER A 136 -2.47 -7.75 -11.33
CA SER A 136 -1.13 -8.34 -11.28
C SER A 136 -0.72 -8.85 -12.67
N PRO A 137 0.56 -8.77 -13.05
CA PRO A 137 1.07 -9.51 -14.19
C PRO A 137 0.79 -11.00 -14.05
N LYS A 138 0.50 -11.69 -15.16
CA LYS A 138 0.39 -13.16 -15.15
C LYS A 138 1.73 -13.78 -14.76
N ILE A 139 1.66 -14.77 -13.87
CA ILE A 139 2.83 -15.50 -13.36
C ILE A 139 2.67 -16.97 -13.71
N ASP A 140 3.53 -17.48 -14.58
CA ASP A 140 3.43 -18.87 -15.07
C ASP A 140 4.15 -19.88 -14.16
N ASN A 141 5.11 -19.42 -13.34
CA ASN A 141 5.92 -20.29 -12.48
C ASN A 141 6.10 -19.67 -11.09
N ILE A 142 5.35 -20.17 -10.10
CA ILE A 142 5.47 -19.74 -8.71
C ILE A 142 6.53 -20.60 -8.03
N VAL A 143 7.58 -19.96 -7.50
CA VAL A 143 8.69 -20.63 -6.79
C VAL A 143 8.56 -20.41 -5.28
N ASN A 144 8.38 -19.16 -4.85
CA ASN A 144 8.28 -18.78 -3.45
C ASN A 144 7.34 -17.57 -3.31
N LEU A 145 6.45 -17.52 -2.31
CA LEU A 145 5.58 -16.36 -2.08
C LEU A 145 6.13 -15.39 -1.02
N SER A 146 7.17 -15.80 -0.30
CA SER A 146 7.78 -15.00 0.76
C SER A 146 8.58 -13.86 0.16
N GLY A 147 8.29 -12.62 0.58
CA GLY A 147 8.97 -11.41 0.13
C GLY A 147 8.28 -10.66 -1.00
N ALA A 148 7.23 -11.20 -1.59
CA ALA A 148 6.52 -10.55 -2.70
C ALA A 148 5.98 -9.16 -2.29
N GLY A 149 5.40 -9.04 -1.09
CA GLY A 149 4.93 -7.78 -0.52
C GLY A 149 6.07 -6.79 -0.25
N ASP A 150 7.14 -7.25 0.40
CA ASP A 150 8.31 -6.42 0.68
C ASP A 150 8.98 -5.88 -0.59
N CYS A 151 9.14 -6.73 -1.62
CA CYS A 151 9.65 -6.33 -2.93
C CYS A 151 8.72 -5.36 -3.63
N LEU A 152 7.40 -5.56 -3.55
CA LEU A 152 6.41 -4.64 -4.09
C LEU A 152 6.55 -3.25 -3.47
N VAL A 153 6.49 -3.18 -2.14
CA VAL A 153 6.54 -1.91 -1.40
C VAL A 153 7.89 -1.24 -1.59
N GLY A 154 8.99 -1.99 -1.50
CA GLY A 154 10.34 -1.46 -1.71
C GLY A 154 10.51 -0.83 -3.10
N ALA A 155 10.03 -1.49 -4.16
CA ALA A 155 10.11 -0.97 -5.51
C ALA A 155 9.17 0.23 -5.76
N ILE A 156 7.99 0.26 -5.13
CA ILE A 156 7.09 1.42 -5.18
C ILE A 156 7.76 2.63 -4.52
N ILE A 157 8.25 2.47 -3.29
CA ILE A 157 8.94 3.54 -2.56
C ILE A 157 10.14 4.03 -3.37
N TYR A 158 10.91 3.11 -3.95
CA TYR A 158 12.01 3.46 -4.83
C TYR A 158 11.54 4.31 -6.03
N GLY A 159 10.49 3.88 -6.75
CA GLY A 159 9.95 4.63 -7.88
C GLY A 159 9.50 6.04 -7.49
N LEU A 160 8.82 6.16 -6.36
CA LEU A 160 8.35 7.42 -5.81
C LEU A 160 9.51 8.38 -5.45
N ILE A 161 10.58 7.86 -4.82
CA ILE A 161 11.79 8.64 -4.50
C ILE A 161 12.53 9.07 -5.78
N GLN A 162 12.47 8.28 -6.85
CA GLN A 162 13.06 8.60 -8.15
C GLN A 162 12.16 9.49 -9.02
N GLU A 163 11.21 10.20 -8.41
CA GLU A 163 10.27 11.10 -9.08
C GLU A 163 9.56 10.43 -10.26
N LYS A 164 9.20 9.15 -10.12
CA LYS A 164 8.29 8.48 -11.06
C LYS A 164 6.85 8.84 -10.71
N THR A 165 5.96 8.71 -11.69
CA THR A 165 4.53 8.84 -11.41
C THR A 165 4.07 7.72 -10.47
N ILE A 166 2.93 7.90 -9.81
CA ILE A 166 2.33 6.85 -8.97
C ILE A 166 2.14 5.56 -9.78
N ARG A 167 1.64 5.67 -11.02
CA ARG A 167 1.46 4.55 -11.96
C ARG A 167 2.76 3.80 -12.20
N GLN A 168 3.82 4.51 -12.60
CA GLN A 168 5.11 3.91 -12.88
C GLN A 168 5.68 3.22 -11.64
N SER A 169 5.52 3.83 -10.47
CA SER A 169 5.96 3.25 -9.20
C SER A 169 5.21 1.96 -8.88
N PHE A 170 3.90 1.92 -9.09
CA PHE A 170 3.08 0.72 -8.92
C PHE A 170 3.44 -0.40 -9.91
N GLU A 171 3.71 -0.06 -11.17
CA GLU A 171 4.18 -1.02 -12.18
C GLU A 171 5.55 -1.61 -11.79
N MET A 172 6.48 -0.78 -11.28
CA MET A 172 7.75 -1.24 -10.74
C MET A 172 7.53 -2.20 -9.56
N GLY A 173 6.61 -1.88 -8.66
CA GLY A 173 6.19 -2.72 -7.54
C GLY A 173 5.69 -4.10 -7.96
N LEU A 174 4.71 -4.13 -8.86
CA LEU A 174 4.12 -5.37 -9.37
C LEU A 174 5.16 -6.23 -10.10
N ASN A 175 6.07 -5.60 -10.85
CA ASN A 175 7.16 -6.31 -11.51
C ASN A 175 8.17 -6.89 -10.51
N ALA A 176 8.53 -6.15 -9.46
CA ALA A 176 9.40 -6.62 -8.40
C ALA A 176 8.79 -7.80 -7.63
N ALA A 177 7.49 -7.71 -7.30
CA ALA A 177 6.74 -8.79 -6.69
C ALA A 177 6.75 -10.04 -7.57
N ARG A 178 6.51 -9.90 -8.88
CA ARG A 178 6.60 -11.01 -9.83
C ARG A 178 7.98 -11.65 -9.81
N MET A 179 9.06 -10.86 -9.85
CA MET A 179 10.43 -11.40 -9.82
C MET A 179 10.72 -12.14 -8.52
N SER A 180 10.27 -11.62 -7.37
CA SER A 180 10.35 -12.30 -6.07
C SER A 180 9.62 -13.64 -6.10
N ILE A 181 8.40 -13.66 -6.66
CA ILE A 181 7.59 -14.88 -6.72
C ILE A 181 8.25 -16.00 -7.55
N GLN A 182 9.04 -15.62 -8.55
CA GLN A 182 9.73 -16.53 -9.47
C GLN A 182 11.16 -16.88 -9.00
N SER A 183 11.55 -16.43 -7.81
CA SER A 183 12.87 -16.60 -7.22
C SER A 183 12.84 -17.53 -6.01
N ILE A 184 13.97 -18.16 -5.71
CA ILE A 184 14.16 -18.88 -4.44
C ILE A 184 14.38 -17.86 -3.31
N ASP A 185 15.14 -16.81 -3.61
CA ASP A 185 15.44 -15.70 -2.70
C ASP A 185 14.24 -14.77 -2.54
N THR A 186 13.96 -14.37 -1.31
CA THR A 186 12.93 -13.37 -0.93
C THR A 186 13.09 -12.06 -1.71
N VAL A 187 14.34 -11.62 -1.88
CA VAL A 187 14.72 -10.48 -2.74
C VAL A 187 15.63 -11.01 -3.86
N PRO A 188 15.17 -11.04 -5.12
CA PRO A 188 15.97 -11.54 -6.23
C PRO A 188 17.22 -10.71 -6.45
N THR A 189 18.36 -11.34 -6.72
CA THR A 189 19.62 -10.64 -7.03
C THR A 189 19.54 -9.80 -8.30
N ASN A 190 18.65 -10.16 -9.24
CA ASN A 190 18.41 -9.43 -10.47
C ASN A 190 17.32 -8.36 -10.33
N ILE A 191 16.78 -8.09 -9.14
CA ILE A 191 15.71 -7.09 -8.93
C ILE A 191 16.07 -5.70 -9.47
N VAL A 192 17.37 -5.37 -9.54
CA VAL A 192 17.88 -4.15 -10.18
C VAL A 192 17.45 -3.99 -11.65
N GLN A 193 17.05 -5.05 -12.33
CA GLN A 193 16.52 -4.98 -13.69
C GLN A 193 15.18 -4.22 -13.77
N ILE A 194 14.44 -4.06 -12.67
CA ILE A 194 13.26 -3.17 -12.65
C ILE A 194 13.63 -1.71 -12.93
N LEU A 195 14.89 -1.34 -12.72
CA LEU A 195 15.43 0.00 -12.99
C LEU A 195 15.61 0.26 -14.49
N GLU A 196 15.73 -0.80 -15.27
CA GLU A 196 16.06 -0.75 -16.70
C GLU A 196 14.83 -0.89 -17.59
N GLN A 197 13.64 -1.12 -17.01
CA GLN A 197 12.43 -1.27 -17.82
C GLN A 197 12.09 0.05 -18.52
N PRO A 198 11.95 0.06 -19.86
CA PRO A 198 11.57 1.26 -20.59
C PRO A 198 10.17 1.69 -20.13
N LYS A 199 9.91 3.01 -20.15
CA LYS A 199 8.58 3.58 -19.92
C LYS A 199 7.57 2.77 -20.74
N LEU A 200 6.70 2.01 -20.07
CA LEU A 200 5.53 1.44 -20.74
C LEU A 200 4.68 2.64 -21.15
N LEU A 201 4.64 2.89 -22.45
CA LEU A 201 3.90 3.95 -23.13
C LEU A 201 2.41 3.61 -23.19
#